data_AF-A0AAD5KV61-F1
#
_entry.id   AF-A0AAD5KV61-F1
#
_cell.length_a   1.000
_cell.length_b   1.000
_cell.length_c   1.000
_cell.angle_alpha   90.00
_cell.angle_beta   90.00
_cell.angle_gamma   90.00
#
_symmetry.space_group_name_H-M   'P 1'
#
loop_
_entity.id
_entity.type
_entity.pdbx_description
1 polymer ?
#
loop_
_entity_poly.entity_id
_entity_poly.type
_entity_poly.pdbx_seq_one_letter_code
_entity_poly.pdbx_strand_id
1 'polypeptide(L)'
;MALSNLHWQTKFFWNGRTATLEEQAIIPIEDPLEMNLSIQEAVARLQADPTYPKLFESAFGSKEVTPDYIGKALGQFERTLISANSKFDKWIRNEVKLTDEEALGLELFFTHPEPSIQLRGGNCADCHLGFLTSGDPIGFTGFHNNGLDPDIKLKNGLMSVTGNAFDKGKFKPLVYETSPSQLPTCTMDASTL
;
A
#
# COMPACT_ATOMS: atom_id res chain seq x y z
N MET A 1 2.95 4.51 2.96
CA MET A 1 2.17 3.87 1.88
C MET A 1 0.97 4.76 1.61
N ALA A 2 0.53 4.91 0.36
CA ALA A 2 -0.71 5.62 0.09
C ALA A 2 -1.92 4.80 0.56
N LEU A 3 -2.99 5.49 0.97
CA LEU A 3 -4.23 4.83 1.42
C LEU A 3 -5.18 4.48 0.25
N SER A 4 -4.92 4.98 -0.95
CA SER A 4 -5.75 4.69 -2.12
C SER A 4 -5.53 3.27 -2.64
N ASN A 5 -6.60 2.66 -3.14
CA ASN A 5 -6.60 1.35 -3.79
C ASN A 5 -6.10 0.19 -2.92
N LEU A 6 -6.18 0.32 -1.59
CA LEU A 6 -5.81 -0.74 -0.65
C LEU A 6 -6.76 -1.96 -0.68
N HIS A 7 -7.95 -1.81 -1.25
CA HIS A 7 -8.95 -2.89 -1.37
C HIS A 7 -8.39 -4.16 -2.03
N TRP A 8 -7.52 -4.02 -3.03
CA TRP A 8 -6.97 -5.13 -3.81
C TRP A 8 -5.67 -5.72 -3.24
N GLN A 9 -5.27 -5.30 -2.04
CA GLN A 9 -4.01 -5.70 -1.42
C GLN A 9 -4.26 -6.75 -0.32
N THR A 10 -3.35 -7.71 -0.16
CA THR A 10 -3.48 -8.78 0.88
C THR A 10 -2.44 -8.67 1.99
N LYS A 11 -1.45 -7.79 1.84
CA LYS A 11 -0.39 -7.49 2.80
C LYS A 11 -0.24 -5.98 2.95
N PHE A 12 -0.17 -5.52 4.19
CA PHE A 12 -0.06 -4.09 4.52
C PHE A 12 1.25 -3.80 5.28
N PHE A 13 1.60 -2.52 5.34
CA PHE A 13 2.96 -2.03 5.53
C PHE A 13 3.95 -2.45 4.43
N TRP A 14 5.11 -1.81 4.43
CA TRP A 14 6.17 -2.03 3.45
C TRP A 14 6.79 -3.41 3.49
N ASN A 15 6.84 -4.04 4.66
CA ASN A 15 7.36 -5.39 4.86
C ASN A 15 6.25 -6.46 4.91
N GLY A 16 4.98 -6.09 4.75
CA GLY A 16 3.86 -7.03 4.72
C GLY A 16 3.53 -7.66 6.07
N ARG A 17 3.91 -7.01 7.18
CA ARG A 17 3.76 -7.58 8.54
C ARG A 17 2.32 -7.81 8.99
N THR A 18 1.35 -7.16 8.36
CA THR A 18 -0.08 -7.36 8.65
C THR A 18 -0.82 -7.94 7.46
N ALA A 19 -1.82 -8.77 7.77
CA ALA A 19 -2.61 -9.48 6.76
C ALA A 19 -3.94 -8.78 6.44
N THR A 20 -4.37 -7.82 7.27
CA THR A 20 -5.66 -7.13 7.13
C THR A 20 -5.52 -5.62 7.35
N LEU A 21 -6.44 -4.85 6.76
CA LEU A 21 -6.52 -3.40 7.01
C LEU A 21 -6.91 -3.12 8.46
N GLU A 22 -7.79 -3.95 9.01
CA GLU A 22 -8.27 -3.84 10.38
C GLU A 22 -7.11 -3.92 11.38
N GLU A 23 -6.21 -4.89 11.21
CA GLU A 23 -4.99 -5.01 11.99
C GLU A 23 -4.03 -3.83 11.74
N GLN A 24 -3.84 -3.47 10.47
CA GLN A 24 -2.94 -2.37 10.11
C GLN A 24 -3.39 -1.03 10.69
N ALA A 25 -4.70 -0.75 10.71
CA ALA A 25 -5.26 0.53 11.13
C ALA A 25 -5.13 0.78 12.64
N ILE A 26 -5.02 -0.28 13.44
CA ILE A 26 -4.85 -0.17 14.90
C ILE A 26 -3.39 0.13 15.28
N ILE A 27 -2.42 -0.44 14.56
CA ILE A 27 -1.00 -0.33 14.91
C ILE A 27 -0.51 1.13 15.04
N PRO A 28 -0.80 2.05 14.09
CA PRO A 28 -0.46 3.47 14.21
C PRO A 28 -0.97 4.17 15.46
N ILE A 29 -2.11 3.71 16.00
CA ILE A 29 -2.71 4.27 17.21
C ILE A 29 -1.77 4.03 18.38
N GLU A 30 -1.27 2.79 18.52
CA GLU A 30 -0.42 2.36 19.63
C GLU A 30 1.07 2.69 19.46
N ASP A 31 1.53 2.90 18.23
CA ASP A 31 2.95 3.11 17.95
C ASP A 31 3.45 4.42 18.61
N PRO A 32 4.48 4.36 19.48
CA PRO A 32 5.00 5.53 20.19
C PRO A 32 5.67 6.56 19.28
N LEU A 33 6.07 6.18 18.05
CA LEU A 33 6.61 7.08 17.03
C LEU A 33 5.53 7.70 16.15
N GLU A 34 4.29 7.22 16.24
CA GLU A 34 3.15 7.71 15.45
C GLU A 34 2.14 8.43 16.36
N MET A 35 1.02 7.80 16.73
CA MET A 35 -0.03 8.46 17.54
C MET A 35 0.17 8.31 19.05
N ASN A 36 0.98 7.34 19.49
CA ASN A 36 1.36 7.11 20.89
C ASN A 36 0.16 7.08 21.86
N LEU A 37 -0.88 6.33 21.52
CA LEU A 37 -2.11 6.18 22.30
C LEU A 37 -2.46 4.70 22.45
N SER A 38 -2.62 4.20 23.67
CA SER A 38 -3.06 2.80 23.82
C SER A 38 -4.46 2.61 23.22
N ILE A 39 -4.71 1.45 22.60
CA ILE A 39 -6.00 1.21 21.95
C ILE A 39 -7.16 1.22 22.96
N GLN A 40 -6.91 0.87 24.22
CA GLN A 40 -7.90 0.89 25.30
C GLN A 40 -8.27 2.31 25.70
N GLU A 41 -7.31 3.24 25.69
CA GLU A 41 -7.58 4.67 25.90
C GLU A 41 -8.38 5.23 24.72
N ALA A 42 -8.06 4.85 23.48
CA ALA A 42 -8.84 5.24 22.30
C ALA A 42 -10.30 4.75 22.42
N VAL A 43 -10.50 3.49 22.82
CA VAL A 43 -11.83 2.92 23.10
C VAL A 43 -12.55 3.73 24.19
N ALA A 44 -11.90 4.03 25.30
CA ALA A 44 -12.51 4.78 26.40
C ALA A 44 -12.96 6.18 25.96
N ARG A 45 -12.14 6.88 25.16
CA ARG A 45 -12.49 8.19 24.59
C ARG A 45 -13.71 8.12 23.67
N LEU A 46 -13.72 7.16 22.74
CA LEU A 46 -14.83 6.97 21.82
C LEU A 46 -16.10 6.53 22.55
N GLN A 47 -15.99 5.69 23.58
CA GLN A 47 -17.13 5.24 24.37
C GLN A 47 -17.76 6.36 25.21
N ALA A 48 -16.95 7.32 25.68
CA ALA A 48 -17.39 8.46 26.48
C ALA A 48 -18.02 9.59 25.65
N ASP A 49 -17.71 9.67 24.35
CA ASP A 49 -18.34 10.64 23.45
C ASP A 49 -19.79 10.23 23.15
N PRO A 50 -20.79 11.13 23.29
CA PRO A 50 -22.20 10.78 23.08
C PRO A 50 -22.57 10.45 21.62
N THR A 51 -21.67 10.73 20.67
CA THR A 51 -21.85 10.53 19.23
C THR A 51 -21.50 9.12 18.81
N TYR A 52 -20.30 8.63 19.18
CA TYR A 52 -19.75 7.39 18.64
C TYR A 52 -20.55 6.13 19.00
N PRO A 53 -21.01 5.89 20.24
CA PRO A 53 -21.82 4.71 20.56
C PRO A 53 -23.06 4.56 19.67
N LYS A 54 -23.69 5.67 19.25
CA LYS A 54 -24.83 5.66 18.32
C LYS A 54 -24.42 5.28 16.90
N LEU A 55 -23.23 5.74 16.46
CA LEU A 55 -22.67 5.38 15.16
C LEU A 55 -22.24 3.91 15.13
N PHE A 56 -21.61 3.40 16.19
CA PHE A 56 -21.27 1.98 16.33
C PHE A 56 -22.53 1.11 16.38
N GLU A 57 -23.60 1.54 17.07
CA GLU A 57 -24.88 0.82 17.06
C GLU A 57 -25.48 0.76 15.66
N SER A 58 -25.41 1.86 14.91
CA SER A 58 -25.90 1.91 13.54
C SER A 58 -25.11 1.02 12.58
N ALA A 59 -23.79 0.91 12.77
CA ALA A 59 -22.90 0.14 11.90
C ALA A 59 -22.82 -1.35 12.26
N PHE A 60 -22.85 -1.68 13.55
CA PHE A 60 -22.55 -3.02 14.08
C PHE A 60 -23.64 -3.60 15.00
N GLY A 61 -24.72 -2.86 15.28
CA GLY A 61 -25.82 -3.30 16.12
C GLY A 61 -25.55 -3.25 17.63
N SER A 62 -24.43 -2.64 18.06
CA SER A 62 -24.07 -2.45 19.47
C SER A 62 -23.52 -1.07 19.75
N LYS A 63 -23.90 -0.48 20.90
CA LYS A 63 -23.33 0.78 21.41
C LYS A 63 -21.94 0.64 22.01
N GLU A 64 -21.49 -0.60 22.22
CA GLU A 64 -20.18 -0.89 22.76
C GLU A 64 -19.11 -0.61 21.70
N VAL A 65 -18.13 0.21 22.06
CA VAL A 65 -16.95 0.47 21.24
C VAL A 65 -15.87 -0.56 21.61
N THR A 66 -15.33 -1.25 20.60
CA THR A 66 -14.27 -2.25 20.78
C THR A 66 -13.11 -1.99 19.82
N PRO A 67 -11.89 -2.46 20.11
CA PRO A 67 -10.77 -2.37 19.17
C PRO A 67 -11.10 -2.99 17.81
N ASP A 68 -11.80 -4.13 17.79
CA ASP A 68 -12.23 -4.81 16.57
C ASP A 68 -13.18 -3.94 15.73
N TYR A 69 -14.16 -3.28 16.35
CA TYR A 69 -15.05 -2.37 15.64
C TYR A 69 -14.34 -1.11 15.13
N ILE A 70 -13.36 -0.58 15.87
CA ILE A 70 -12.52 0.52 15.40
C ILE A 70 -11.74 0.09 14.15
N GLY A 71 -11.04 -1.05 14.22
CA GLY A 71 -10.29 -1.60 13.08
C GLY A 71 -11.19 -1.84 11.88
N LYS A 72 -12.37 -2.44 12.07
CA LYS A 72 -13.36 -2.63 11.00
C LYS A 72 -13.87 -1.32 10.41
N ALA A 73 -14.19 -0.32 11.23
CA ALA A 73 -14.67 0.97 10.75
C ALA A 73 -13.61 1.68 9.89
N LEU A 74 -12.36 1.72 10.36
CA LEU A 74 -11.24 2.30 9.63
C LEU A 74 -10.96 1.52 8.34
N GLY A 75 -10.83 0.20 8.43
CA GLY A 75 -10.59 -0.64 7.26
C GLY A 75 -11.72 -0.56 6.23
N GLN A 76 -12.98 -0.40 6.64
CA GLN A 76 -14.08 -0.17 5.69
C GLN A 76 -13.96 1.19 5.00
N PHE A 77 -13.68 2.25 5.76
CA PHE A 77 -13.45 3.58 5.19
C PHE A 77 -12.30 3.57 4.18
N GLU A 78 -11.16 2.99 4.53
CA GLU A 78 -9.99 2.90 3.65
C GLU A 78 -10.27 2.13 2.35
N ARG A 79 -11.09 1.07 2.40
CA ARG A 79 -11.52 0.35 1.18
C ARG A 79 -12.35 1.20 0.23
N THR A 80 -12.97 2.29 0.71
CA THR A 80 -13.71 3.23 -0.16
C THR A 80 -12.81 4.23 -0.89
N LEU A 81 -11.53 4.34 -0.49
CA LEU A 81 -10.56 5.26 -1.09
C LEU A 81 -10.05 4.71 -2.42
N ILE A 82 -10.92 4.69 -3.43
CA ILE A 82 -10.62 4.17 -4.76
C ILE A 82 -10.22 5.31 -5.69
N SER A 83 -9.02 5.21 -6.27
CA SER A 83 -8.56 6.02 -7.39
C SER A 83 -8.71 5.20 -8.67
N ALA A 84 -9.59 5.64 -9.57
CA ALA A 84 -9.94 4.92 -10.81
C ALA A 84 -10.38 5.85 -11.96
N ASN A 85 -9.93 7.11 -11.93
CA ASN A 85 -10.30 8.13 -12.93
C ASN A 85 -9.10 8.92 -13.48
N SER A 86 -7.90 8.35 -13.38
CA SER A 86 -6.70 8.86 -14.03
C SER A 86 -6.87 8.85 -15.55
N LYS A 87 -5.98 9.55 -16.28
CA LYS A 87 -5.98 9.48 -17.75
C LYS A 87 -5.69 8.06 -18.25
N PHE A 88 -4.86 7.32 -17.52
CA PHE A 88 -4.57 5.91 -17.79
C PHE A 88 -5.82 5.03 -17.64
N ASP A 89 -6.60 5.23 -16.57
CA ASP A 89 -7.89 4.52 -16.38
C ASP A 89 -8.88 4.78 -17.52
N LYS A 90 -9.01 6.05 -17.91
CA LYS A 90 -9.88 6.45 -19.02
C LYS A 90 -9.41 5.85 -20.34
N TRP A 91 -8.10 5.76 -20.54
CA TRP A 91 -7.51 5.13 -21.72
C TRP A 91 -7.80 3.62 -21.74
N ILE A 92 -7.65 2.91 -20.62
CA ILE A 92 -8.03 1.49 -20.50
C ILE A 92 -9.50 1.28 -20.87
N ARG A 93 -10.38 2.21 -20.48
CA ARG A 93 -11.82 2.18 -20.82
C ARG A 93 -12.16 2.69 -22.23
N ASN A 94 -11.16 3.00 -23.05
CA ASN A 94 -11.30 3.57 -24.40
C ASN A 94 -12.05 4.92 -24.45
N GLU A 95 -12.05 5.69 -23.36
CA GLU A 95 -12.72 7.01 -23.27
C GLU A 95 -11.85 8.13 -23.83
N VAL A 96 -10.52 7.95 -23.83
CA VAL A 96 -9.54 8.92 -24.31
C VAL A 96 -8.45 8.24 -25.14
N LYS A 97 -7.73 9.04 -25.92
CA LYS A 97 -6.51 8.63 -26.61
C LYS A 97 -5.29 9.17 -25.86
N LEU A 98 -4.22 8.38 -25.81
CA LEU A 98 -2.92 8.85 -25.36
C LEU A 98 -2.31 9.78 -26.41
N THR A 99 -1.48 10.71 -25.96
CA THR A 99 -0.55 11.40 -26.85
C THR A 99 0.54 10.43 -27.32
N ASP A 100 1.27 10.78 -28.37
CA ASP A 100 2.37 9.95 -28.87
C ASP A 100 3.45 9.72 -27.80
N GLU A 101 3.72 10.73 -26.96
CA GLU A 101 4.67 10.63 -25.84
C GLU A 101 4.16 9.71 -24.72
N GLU A 102 2.87 9.81 -24.36
CA GLU A 102 2.26 8.92 -23.36
C GLU A 102 2.22 7.47 -23.84
N ALA A 103 1.93 7.26 -25.13
CA ALA A 103 1.96 5.92 -25.74
C ALA A 103 3.37 5.33 -25.72
N LEU A 104 4.40 6.13 -26.04
CA LEU A 104 5.79 5.70 -25.94
C LEU A 104 6.19 5.39 -24.49
N GLY A 105 5.80 6.22 -23.53
CA GLY A 105 6.06 5.97 -22.12
C GLY A 105 5.40 4.68 -21.62
N LEU A 106 4.18 4.41 -22.06
CA LEU A 106 3.47 3.16 -21.78
C LEU A 106 4.19 1.95 -22.37
N GLU A 107 4.63 2.02 -23.64
CA GLU A 107 5.40 0.97 -24.29
C GLU A 107 6.69 0.69 -23.52
N LEU A 108 7.44 1.73 -23.14
CA LEU A 108 8.66 1.58 -22.34
C LEU A 108 8.38 0.93 -20.98
N PHE A 109 7.31 1.34 -20.29
CA PHE A 109 6.97 0.81 -18.97
C PHE A 109 6.69 -0.70 -18.98
N PHE A 110 5.90 -1.16 -19.96
CA PHE A 110 5.44 -2.53 -20.06
C PHE A 110 6.37 -3.47 -20.85
N THR A 111 7.41 -2.93 -21.49
CA THR A 111 8.37 -3.73 -22.24
C THR A 111 9.51 -4.21 -21.33
N HIS A 112 9.68 -5.54 -21.26
CA HIS A 112 10.88 -6.16 -20.72
C HIS A 112 12.04 -5.98 -21.71
N PRO A 113 13.20 -5.46 -21.29
CA PRO A 113 14.35 -5.31 -22.18
C PRO A 113 14.91 -6.68 -22.59
N GLU A 114 15.05 -6.93 -23.88
CA GLU A 114 15.65 -8.16 -24.42
C GLU A 114 16.85 -7.82 -25.33
N PRO A 115 18.07 -7.77 -24.76
CA PRO A 115 19.27 -7.37 -25.49
C PRO A 115 19.60 -8.25 -26.70
N SER A 116 19.23 -9.55 -26.66
CA SER A 116 19.56 -10.48 -27.76
C SER A 116 18.89 -10.13 -29.08
N ILE A 117 17.75 -9.42 -29.04
CA ILE A 117 17.03 -8.93 -30.22
C ILE A 117 17.01 -7.39 -30.31
N GLN A 118 17.86 -6.71 -29.52
CA GLN A 118 17.95 -5.26 -29.45
C GLN A 118 16.64 -4.54 -29.03
N LEU A 119 15.78 -5.23 -28.28
CA LEU A 119 14.55 -4.63 -27.76
C LEU A 119 14.87 -3.80 -26.51
N ARG A 120 14.51 -2.52 -26.54
CA ARG A 120 14.65 -1.61 -25.40
C ARG A 120 13.35 -1.58 -24.61
N GLY A 121 13.46 -1.61 -23.28
CA GLY A 121 12.33 -1.56 -22.35
C GLY A 121 12.77 -1.01 -20.99
N GLY A 122 11.81 -0.52 -20.22
CA GLY A 122 12.03 0.04 -18.88
C GLY A 122 11.96 -0.99 -17.76
N ASN A 123 11.50 -2.20 -18.05
CA ASN A 123 11.33 -3.29 -17.09
C ASN A 123 10.45 -2.96 -15.86
N CYS A 124 9.62 -1.93 -15.95
CA CYS A 124 8.88 -1.43 -14.80
C CYS A 124 7.76 -2.40 -14.40
N ALA A 125 7.11 -2.98 -15.40
CA ALA A 125 5.99 -3.90 -15.22
C ALA A 125 6.35 -5.24 -14.57
N ASP A 126 7.64 -5.62 -14.49
CA ASP A 126 8.07 -6.84 -13.78
C ASP A 126 7.79 -6.77 -12.26
N CYS A 127 7.78 -5.56 -11.70
CA CYS A 127 7.48 -5.31 -10.28
C CYS A 127 6.18 -4.51 -10.08
N HIS A 128 5.76 -3.74 -11.08
CA HIS A 128 4.56 -2.88 -11.05
C HIS A 128 3.49 -3.41 -11.99
N LEU A 129 2.80 -4.45 -11.53
CA LEU A 129 1.94 -5.30 -12.31
C LEU A 129 0.54 -4.73 -12.51
N GLY A 130 -0.03 -5.10 -13.65
CA GLY A 130 -1.44 -4.91 -13.97
C GLY A 130 -1.89 -3.45 -14.01
N PHE A 131 -3.20 -3.25 -13.89
CA PHE A 131 -3.80 -1.91 -13.91
C PHE A 131 -3.50 -1.11 -12.65
N LEU A 132 -3.26 -1.76 -11.50
CA LEU A 132 -2.89 -1.08 -10.26
C LEU A 132 -1.43 -0.62 -10.23
N THR A 133 -0.64 -1.05 -11.21
CA THR A 133 0.80 -0.74 -11.32
C THR A 133 1.52 -0.93 -9.97
N SER A 134 1.22 -2.06 -9.31
CA SER A 134 1.68 -2.40 -7.96
C SER A 134 2.36 -3.76 -7.91
N GLY A 135 2.99 -4.11 -6.80
CA GLY A 135 3.46 -5.49 -6.57
C GLY A 135 2.32 -6.51 -6.65
N ASP A 136 2.67 -7.76 -6.96
CA ASP A 136 1.74 -8.90 -6.96
C ASP A 136 1.05 -9.01 -5.58
N PRO A 137 -0.29 -8.93 -5.52
CA PRO A 137 -1.01 -9.02 -4.26
C PRO A 137 -1.04 -10.44 -3.68
N ILE A 138 -0.53 -11.47 -4.36
CA ILE A 138 -0.57 -12.86 -3.89
C ILE A 138 0.57 -13.12 -2.89
N GLY A 139 0.23 -13.10 -1.61
CA GLY A 139 1.16 -13.42 -0.53
C GLY A 139 2.35 -12.46 -0.51
N PHE A 140 3.56 -12.99 -0.68
CA PHE A 140 4.81 -12.22 -0.65
C PHE A 140 5.53 -12.17 -2.00
N THR A 141 4.90 -12.66 -3.08
CA THR A 141 5.50 -12.75 -4.41
C THR A 141 5.83 -11.38 -5.01
N GLY A 142 5.02 -10.37 -4.69
CA GLY A 142 5.21 -8.99 -5.14
C GLY A 142 6.18 -8.17 -4.29
N PHE A 143 7.03 -8.78 -3.47
CA PHE A 143 8.02 -8.05 -2.66
C PHE A 143 9.40 -8.14 -3.33
N HIS A 144 10.04 -7.00 -3.51
CA HIS A 144 11.27 -6.89 -4.29
C HIS A 144 12.33 -6.07 -3.54
N ASN A 145 13.59 -6.40 -3.79
CA ASN A 145 14.72 -5.54 -3.47
C ASN A 145 15.13 -4.83 -4.76
N ASN A 146 15.14 -3.50 -4.77
CA ASN A 146 15.47 -2.71 -5.95
C ASN A 146 16.99 -2.56 -6.18
N GLY A 147 17.83 -3.15 -5.33
CA GLY A 147 19.28 -3.20 -5.49
C GLY A 147 19.98 -1.84 -5.29
N LEU A 148 19.32 -0.85 -4.70
CA LEU A 148 19.92 0.48 -4.48
C LEU A 148 20.88 0.49 -3.29
N ASP A 149 20.57 -0.27 -2.24
CA ASP A 149 21.36 -0.32 -1.02
C ASP A 149 22.40 -1.45 -1.05
N PRO A 150 23.63 -1.22 -0.56
CA PRO A 150 24.61 -2.30 -0.43
C PRO A 150 24.19 -3.29 0.67
N ASP A 151 24.59 -4.56 0.53
CA ASP A 151 24.20 -5.67 1.41
C ASP A 151 24.36 -5.38 2.92
N ILE A 152 25.42 -4.67 3.28
CA ILE A 152 25.73 -4.29 4.67
C ILE A 152 24.72 -3.30 5.27
N LYS A 153 24.03 -2.52 4.44
CA LYS A 153 23.01 -1.55 4.83
C LYS A 153 21.58 -2.05 4.61
N LEU A 154 21.39 -3.24 4.04
CA LEU A 154 20.06 -3.78 3.81
C LEU A 154 19.31 -3.93 5.13
N LYS A 155 18.19 -3.23 5.22
CA LYS A 155 17.19 -3.44 6.27
C LYS A 155 16.59 -4.85 6.12
N ASN A 156 16.07 -5.40 7.22
CA ASN A 156 15.47 -6.73 7.17
C ASN A 156 14.28 -6.81 6.20
N GLY A 157 13.44 -5.76 6.14
CA GLY A 157 12.28 -5.75 5.23
C GLY A 157 11.39 -6.96 5.46
N LEU A 158 10.99 -7.64 4.38
CA LEU A 158 10.17 -8.86 4.44
C LEU A 158 10.79 -9.98 5.31
N MET A 159 12.12 -10.08 5.41
CA MET A 159 12.78 -11.06 6.30
C MET A 159 12.31 -10.95 7.75
N SER A 160 11.94 -9.75 8.23
CA SER A 160 11.43 -9.59 9.60
C SER A 160 10.10 -10.31 9.83
N VAL A 161 9.38 -10.66 8.76
CA VAL A 161 8.10 -11.37 8.77
C VAL A 161 8.30 -12.85 8.45
N THR A 162 9.13 -13.19 7.47
CA THR A 162 9.28 -14.58 7.00
C THR A 162 10.39 -15.35 7.70
N GLY A 163 11.36 -14.66 8.31
CA GLY A 163 12.58 -15.26 8.86
C GLY A 163 13.56 -15.78 7.81
N ASN A 164 13.22 -15.70 6.52
CA ASN A 164 14.06 -16.20 5.44
C ASN A 164 15.11 -15.15 5.04
N ALA A 165 16.39 -15.52 5.10
CA ALA A 165 17.50 -14.66 4.73
C ALA A 165 17.43 -14.17 3.27
N PHE A 166 16.81 -14.94 2.37
CA PHE A 166 16.59 -14.54 0.97
C PHE A 166 15.54 -13.43 0.81
N ASP A 167 14.79 -13.09 1.86
CA ASP A 167 13.83 -11.98 1.85
C ASP A 167 14.40 -10.68 2.42
N LYS A 168 15.69 -10.67 2.76
CA LYS A 168 16.35 -9.48 3.29
C LYS A 168 16.33 -8.35 2.26
N GLY A 169 15.89 -7.16 2.70
CA GLY A 169 15.82 -5.98 1.85
C GLY A 169 14.68 -5.99 0.84
N LYS A 170 13.77 -6.99 0.87
CA LYS A 170 12.58 -6.98 0.03
C LYS A 170 11.47 -6.14 0.66
N PHE A 171 10.85 -5.31 -0.16
CA PHE A 171 9.73 -4.45 0.22
C PHE A 171 8.65 -4.47 -0.85
N LYS A 172 7.44 -4.14 -0.45
CA LYS A 172 6.29 -4.00 -1.34
C LYS A 172 6.46 -2.77 -2.26
N PRO A 173 6.36 -2.91 -3.59
CA PRO A 173 6.28 -1.79 -4.51
C PRO A 173 5.01 -0.96 -4.27
N LEU A 174 5.13 0.35 -4.50
CA LEU A 174 4.00 1.27 -4.40
C LEU A 174 2.98 1.03 -5.52
N VAL A 175 1.73 1.43 -5.24
CA VAL A 175 0.66 1.61 -6.23
C VAL A 175 0.89 2.98 -6.90
N TYR A 176 0.98 3.05 -8.23
CA TYR A 176 1.20 4.32 -8.97
C TYR A 176 -0.09 5.04 -9.40
N GLU A 177 -1.26 4.62 -8.89
CA GLU A 177 -2.57 5.27 -9.10
C GLU A 177 -2.79 6.54 -8.24
N THR A 178 -1.75 7.05 -7.58
CA THR A 178 -1.81 8.29 -6.79
C THR A 178 -1.45 9.50 -7.63
N SER A 179 -2.01 10.66 -7.28
CA SER A 179 -1.65 11.95 -7.90
C SER A 179 -0.12 12.12 -7.93
N PRO A 180 0.48 12.66 -9.00
CA PRO A 180 1.93 12.95 -9.06
C PRO A 180 2.44 13.77 -7.86
N SER A 181 1.56 14.53 -7.21
CA SER A 181 1.85 15.31 -6.00
C SER A 181 2.03 14.48 -4.72
N GLN A 182 1.77 13.17 -4.76
CA GLN A 182 1.88 12.23 -3.63
C GLN A 182 2.96 11.16 -3.85
N LEU A 183 3.69 11.22 -4.97
CA LEU A 183 4.83 10.34 -5.21
C LEU A 183 5.99 10.78 -4.30
N PRO A 184 6.43 9.97 -3.32
CA PRO A 184 7.67 10.27 -2.63
C PRO A 184 8.82 10.22 -3.64
N THR A 185 9.76 11.15 -3.54
CA THR A 185 11.07 10.99 -4.17
C THR A 185 11.66 9.65 -3.71
N CYS A 186 12.39 8.93 -4.56
CA CYS A 186 13.05 7.64 -4.25
C CYS A 186 14.15 7.75 -3.16
N THR A 187 14.00 8.65 -2.20
CA THR A 187 14.86 8.83 -1.03
C THR A 187 14.03 8.47 0.19
N MET A 188 14.19 7.24 0.68
CA MET A 188 13.56 6.80 1.93
C MET A 188 14.17 7.54 3.13
N ASP A 189 13.38 8.30 3.87
CA ASP A 189 13.74 8.79 5.21
C ASP A 189 13.68 7.62 6.22
N ALA A 190 14.63 7.62 7.15
CA ALA A 190 15.15 6.47 7.85
C ALA A 190 14.76 6.40 9.34
N SER A 191 13.65 7.02 9.75
CA SER A 191 13.34 7.23 11.18
C SER A 191 12.11 6.51 11.74
N THR A 192 11.33 5.77 10.94
CA THR A 192 10.04 5.18 11.39
C THR A 192 9.80 3.73 10.95
N LEU A 193 10.83 2.87 11.01
CA LEU A 193 10.69 1.41 10.87
C LEU A 193 11.29 0.66 12.05
#